data_AF-A0A6S6WKG4-F1
#
_entry.id   AF-A0A6S6WKG4-F1
#
_cell.length_a   1.000
_cell.length_b   1.000
_cell.length_c   1.000
_cell.angle_alpha   90.00
_cell.angle_beta   90.00
_cell.angle_gamma   90.00
#
_symmetry.space_group_name_H-M   'P 1'
#
loop_
_entity.id
_entity.type
_entity.pdbx_description
1 polymer ?
#
loop_
_entity_poly.entity_id
_entity_poly.type
_entity_poly.pdbx_seq_one_letter_code
_entity_poly.pdbx_strand_id
1 'polypeptide(L)'
;MLGIADMQPRQLAAQVLNFALVLSTAFMMWKGLSAASDSPSPIVVVLSGSMEPAFQRGDLLFLWNRGADTQVGEIVVYNVKGKDIPIVHRVVRRYGGGKTPLRLLTKGDNNLADDTELYAAGQSFLNRQEDVIGSVVGFIPFVGYVTILLSEHPWLKQVMLGMMGVMVVLQRE
;
A
#
# COMPACT_ATOMS: atom_id res chain seq x y z
N MET A 1 16.91 -40.33 8.00
CA MET A 1 16.30 -38.99 7.99
C MET A 1 16.78 -38.28 9.24
N LEU A 2 17.84 -37.48 9.15
CA LEU A 2 18.26 -36.63 10.27
C LEU A 2 17.34 -35.41 10.27
N GLY A 3 16.54 -35.28 11.33
CA GLY A 3 15.56 -34.23 11.52
C GLY A 3 16.25 -32.92 11.95
N ILE A 4 15.47 -31.85 12.12
CA ILE A 4 15.97 -30.57 12.68
C ILE A 4 16.70 -30.79 14.02
N ALA A 5 16.37 -31.88 14.73
CA ALA A 5 16.99 -32.32 15.98
C ALA A 5 18.47 -32.74 15.87
N ASP A 6 18.97 -33.05 14.67
CA ASP A 6 20.32 -33.57 14.47
C ASP A 6 21.32 -32.53 13.95
N MET A 7 20.88 -31.27 13.82
CA MET A 7 21.72 -30.18 13.35
C MET A 7 22.70 -29.74 14.44
N GLN A 8 23.94 -29.43 14.06
CA GLN A 8 24.86 -28.79 14.99
C GLN A 8 24.26 -27.45 15.44
N PRO A 9 24.22 -27.12 16.75
CA PRO A 9 23.59 -25.90 17.25
C PRO A 9 24.05 -24.62 16.55
N ARG A 10 25.33 -24.59 16.13
CA ARG A 10 25.92 -23.48 15.35
C ARG A 10 25.31 -23.33 13.96
N GLN A 11 25.05 -24.44 13.25
CA GLN A 11 24.45 -24.42 11.92
C GLN A 11 22.98 -23.97 11.98
N LEU A 12 22.24 -24.47 12.97
CA LEU A 12 20.87 -24.02 13.24
C LEU A 12 20.84 -22.52 13.54
N ALA A 13 21.72 -22.04 14.43
CA ALA A 13 21.82 -20.62 14.76
C ALA A 13 22.14 -19.75 13.53
N ALA A 14 23.06 -20.18 12.67
CA ALA A 14 23.39 -19.46 11.44
C ALA A 14 22.21 -19.38 10.47
N GLN A 15 21.45 -20.47 10.30
CA GLN A 15 20.25 -20.47 9.45
C GLN A 15 19.16 -19.53 10.00
N VAL A 16 18.92 -19.55 11.31
CA VAL A 16 17.97 -18.65 11.97
C VAL A 16 18.41 -17.19 11.79
N LEU A 17 19.70 -16.88 11.98
CA LEU A 17 20.22 -15.53 11.79
C LEU A 17 20.10 -15.06 10.34
N ASN A 18 20.39 -15.91 9.36
CA ASN A 18 20.23 -15.57 7.94
C ASN A 18 18.77 -15.30 7.59
N PHE A 19 17.84 -16.14 8.09
CA PHE A 19 16.42 -15.91 7.91
C PHE A 19 15.96 -14.59 8.55
N ALA A 20 16.40 -14.32 9.78
CA ALA A 20 16.13 -13.07 10.47
C ALA A 20 16.69 -11.85 9.71
N LEU A 21 17.88 -11.98 9.10
CA LEU A 21 18.49 -10.94 8.28
C LEU A 21 17.67 -10.65 7.02
N VAL A 22 17.17 -11.67 6.32
CA VAL A 22 16.30 -11.49 5.14
C VAL A 22 15.00 -10.77 5.53
N LEU A 23 14.34 -11.18 6.62
CA LEU A 23 13.13 -10.50 7.08
C LEU A 23 13.39 -9.04 7.51
N SER A 24 14.52 -8.82 8.18
CA SER A 24 14.91 -7.50 8.67
C SER A 24 15.25 -6.56 7.51
N THR A 25 15.95 -7.04 6.47
CA THR A 25 16.27 -6.23 5.28
C THR A 25 15.02 -5.84 4.50
N ALA A 26 14.06 -6.78 4.31
CA ALA A 26 12.77 -6.47 3.71
C ALA A 26 11.98 -5.42 4.52
N PHE A 27 11.95 -5.57 5.84
CA PHE A 27 11.28 -4.61 6.73
C PHE A 27 11.94 -3.22 6.71
N MET A 28 13.28 -3.17 6.76
CA MET A 28 14.05 -1.92 6.66
C MET A 28 13.82 -1.23 5.32
N MET A 29 13.75 -1.98 4.22
CA MET A 29 13.45 -1.42 2.90
C MET A 29 12.05 -0.78 2.88
N TRP A 30 11.03 -1.47 3.41
CA TRP A 30 9.67 -0.94 3.50
C TRP A 30 9.62 0.33 4.36
N LYS A 31 10.20 0.31 5.56
CA LYS A 31 10.25 1.48 6.44
C LYS A 31 11.08 2.63 5.87
N GLY A 32 12.16 2.32 5.18
CA GLY A 32 12.96 3.29 4.45
C GLY A 32 12.13 4.01 3.39
N LEU A 33 11.34 3.27 2.60
CA LEU A 33 10.44 3.85 1.62
C LEU A 33 9.34 4.71 2.28
N SER A 34 8.70 4.22 3.35
CA SER A 34 7.71 4.99 4.11
C SER A 34 8.26 6.32 4.64
N ALA A 35 9.47 6.30 5.20
CA ALA A 35 10.13 7.51 5.70
C ALA A 35 10.56 8.44 4.56
N ALA A 36 11.04 7.88 3.45
CA ALA A 36 11.43 8.65 2.27
C ALA A 36 10.23 9.39 1.66
N SER A 37 9.09 8.72 1.50
CA SER A 37 7.89 9.31 0.92
C SER A 37 7.03 10.09 1.92
N ASP A 38 7.35 10.03 3.21
CA ASP A 38 6.51 10.54 4.31
C ASP A 38 5.09 9.92 4.31
N SER A 39 4.99 8.65 3.93
CA SER A 39 3.71 7.95 3.78
C SER A 39 3.73 6.63 4.55
N PRO A 40 2.70 6.31 5.35
CA PRO A 40 2.61 5.02 6.04
C PRO A 40 2.53 3.85 5.05
N SER A 41 1.96 4.09 3.86
CA SER A 41 1.76 3.10 2.81
C SER A 41 2.21 3.67 1.46
N PRO A 42 3.53 3.72 1.20
CA PRO A 42 4.09 4.35 -0.01
C PRO A 42 3.70 3.65 -1.32
N ILE A 43 3.21 2.41 -1.24
CA ILE A 43 2.78 1.60 -2.37
C ILE A 43 1.37 1.09 -2.08
N VAL A 44 0.45 1.30 -3.01
CA VAL A 44 -0.94 0.81 -2.92
C VAL A 44 -1.40 0.20 -4.24
N VAL A 45 -2.46 -0.58 -4.21
CA VAL A 45 -3.03 -1.24 -5.40
C VAL A 45 -4.45 -0.75 -5.64
N VAL A 46 -4.78 -0.48 -6.90
CA VAL A 46 -6.13 -0.10 -7.32
C VAL A 46 -7.06 -1.32 -7.32
N LEU A 47 -8.16 -1.22 -6.58
CA LEU A 47 -9.09 -2.35 -6.35
C LEU A 47 -10.38 -2.26 -7.18
N SER A 48 -10.70 -1.09 -7.75
CA SER A 48 -11.95 -0.82 -8.47
C SER A 48 -11.71 0.01 -9.74
N GLY A 49 -12.73 0.12 -10.59
CA GLY A 49 -12.71 0.93 -11.82
C GLY A 49 -13.20 2.38 -11.65
N SER A 50 -13.21 2.92 -10.42
CA SER A 50 -13.68 4.31 -10.19
C SER A 50 -12.75 5.37 -10.78
N MET A 51 -11.51 4.99 -11.07
CA MET A 51 -10.48 5.86 -11.64
C MET A 51 -10.26 5.65 -13.14
N GLU A 52 -11.10 4.88 -13.83
CA GLU A 52 -10.99 4.76 -15.27
C GLU A 52 -11.33 6.10 -15.96
N PRO A 53 -10.60 6.49 -17.04
CA PRO A 53 -9.54 5.73 -17.72
C PRO A 53 -8.12 5.94 -17.17
N ALA A 54 -7.94 6.76 -16.12
CA ALA A 54 -6.61 7.11 -15.61
C ALA A 54 -5.89 5.91 -14.95
N PHE A 55 -6.61 5.12 -14.15
CA PHE A 55 -6.11 3.90 -13.54
C PHE A 55 -7.12 2.77 -13.66
N GLN A 56 -6.60 1.56 -13.82
CA GLN A 56 -7.37 0.33 -13.91
C GLN A 56 -7.16 -0.52 -12.66
N ARG A 57 -8.12 -1.41 -12.38
CA ARG A 57 -7.96 -2.42 -11.32
C ARG A 57 -6.68 -3.22 -11.56
N GLY A 58 -5.89 -3.38 -10.51
CA GLY A 58 -4.60 -4.07 -10.57
C GLY A 58 -3.39 -3.17 -10.85
N ASP A 59 -3.57 -1.86 -11.04
CA ASP A 59 -2.45 -0.93 -11.10
C ASP A 59 -1.80 -0.76 -9.72
N LEU A 60 -0.47 -0.81 -9.69
CA LEU A 60 0.34 -0.58 -8.51
C LEU A 60 0.78 0.88 -8.49
N LEU A 61 0.36 1.66 -7.49
CA LEU A 61 0.63 3.09 -7.39
C LEU A 61 1.74 3.38 -6.39
N PHE A 62 2.61 4.32 -6.73
CA PHE A 62 3.62 4.89 -5.83
C PHE A 62 3.15 6.24 -5.30
N LEU A 63 3.23 6.40 -3.99
CA LEU A 63 2.75 7.57 -3.28
C LEU A 63 3.91 8.42 -2.76
N TRP A 64 3.69 9.73 -2.80
CA TRP A 64 4.59 10.73 -2.24
C TRP A 64 3.79 11.74 -1.44
N ASN A 65 4.08 11.87 -0.15
CA ASN A 65 3.32 12.69 0.77
C ASN A 65 4.02 14.00 1.17
N ARG A 66 5.29 14.20 0.79
CA ARG A 66 6.05 15.42 1.13
C ARG A 66 5.58 16.68 0.41
N GLY A 67 4.74 16.55 -0.62
CA GLY A 67 4.10 17.67 -1.29
C GLY A 67 2.93 18.20 -0.45
N ALA A 68 3.16 19.24 0.35
CA ALA A 68 2.15 19.78 1.27
C ALA A 68 1.06 20.63 0.57
N ASP A 69 1.29 21.09 -0.66
CA ASP A 69 0.35 21.90 -1.45
C ASP A 69 -0.18 21.11 -2.65
N THR A 70 -1.09 20.17 -2.36
CA THR A 70 -1.77 19.37 -3.38
C THR A 70 -2.66 20.24 -4.27
N GLN A 71 -2.46 20.13 -5.58
CA GLN A 71 -3.18 20.90 -6.58
C GLN A 71 -4.46 20.22 -7.09
N VAL A 72 -5.34 21.02 -7.68
CA VAL A 72 -6.48 20.48 -8.44
C VAL A 72 -5.96 19.69 -9.63
N GLY A 73 -6.54 18.50 -9.84
CA GLY A 73 -6.12 17.56 -10.88
C GLY A 73 -5.15 16.48 -10.39
N GLU A 74 -4.50 16.66 -9.23
CA GLU A 74 -3.70 15.59 -8.61
C GLU A 74 -4.58 14.42 -8.19
N ILE A 75 -4.01 13.21 -8.21
CA ILE A 75 -4.67 12.01 -7.72
C ILE A 75 -4.08 11.69 -6.36
N VAL A 76 -4.93 11.61 -5.35
CA VAL A 76 -4.54 11.38 -3.96
C VAL A 76 -5.13 10.08 -3.45
N VAL A 77 -4.42 9.49 -2.51
CA VAL A 77 -4.89 8.35 -1.73
C VAL A 77 -5.22 8.84 -0.35
N TYR A 78 -6.43 8.60 0.11
CA TYR A 78 -6.90 9.06 1.41
C TYR A 78 -7.63 7.97 2.19
N ASN A 79 -7.61 8.10 3.50
CA ASN A 79 -8.37 7.27 4.42
C ASN A 79 -9.64 7.99 4.85
N VAL A 80 -10.70 7.21 5.06
CA VAL A 80 -11.92 7.70 5.69
C VAL A 80 -12.02 7.08 7.07
N LYS A 81 -12.33 7.89 8.09
CA LYS A 81 -12.52 7.40 9.45
C LYS A 81 -13.62 6.33 9.48
N GLY A 82 -13.30 5.15 10.02
CA GLY A 82 -14.21 4.01 10.07
C GLY A 82 -14.23 3.13 8.82
N LYS A 83 -13.37 3.40 7.82
CA LYS A 83 -13.13 2.49 6.69
C LYS A 83 -11.68 2.03 6.69
N ASP A 84 -11.47 0.73 6.54
CA ASP A 84 -10.14 0.12 6.56
C ASP A 84 -9.41 0.19 5.21
N ILE A 85 -10.16 0.43 4.12
CA ILE A 85 -9.64 0.43 2.76
C ILE A 85 -9.47 1.88 2.27
N PRO A 86 -8.26 2.30 1.89
CA PRO A 86 -8.02 3.64 1.36
C PRO A 86 -8.68 3.82 -0.01
N ILE A 87 -9.02 5.06 -0.33
CA ILE A 87 -9.67 5.44 -1.59
C ILE A 87 -8.69 6.27 -2.43
N VAL A 88 -8.63 6.01 -3.72
CA VAL A 88 -7.77 6.70 -4.69
C VAL A 88 -8.64 7.52 -5.62
N HIS A 89 -8.65 8.84 -5.51
CA HIS A 89 -9.46 9.71 -6.37
C HIS A 89 -8.78 11.04 -6.73
N ARG A 90 -9.32 11.72 -7.75
CA ARG A 90 -8.77 12.99 -8.24
C ARG A 90 -9.30 14.17 -7.45
N VAL A 91 -8.43 15.11 -7.10
CA VAL A 91 -8.81 16.38 -6.49
C VAL A 91 -9.51 17.25 -7.53
N VAL A 92 -10.79 17.55 -7.30
CA VAL A 92 -11.59 18.42 -8.16
C VAL A 92 -11.70 19.85 -7.64
N ARG A 93 -11.60 20.05 -6.33
CA ARG A 93 -11.56 21.39 -5.71
C ARG A 93 -10.63 21.42 -4.51
N ARG A 94 -10.00 22.57 -4.30
CA ARG A 94 -9.15 22.86 -3.13
C ARG A 94 -9.65 24.11 -2.42
N TYR A 95 -9.57 24.11 -1.09
CA TYR A 95 -9.99 25.22 -0.24
C TYR A 95 -8.92 25.48 0.83
N GLY A 96 -8.58 26.76 1.04
CA GLY A 96 -7.54 27.13 2.00
C GLY A 96 -6.13 26.92 1.47
N GLY A 97 -5.18 26.63 2.38
CA GLY A 97 -3.75 26.52 2.10
C GLY A 97 -2.93 27.59 2.83
N GLY A 98 -1.64 27.31 3.02
CA GLY A 98 -0.71 28.20 3.75
C GLY A 98 -0.99 28.23 5.26
N LYS A 99 -1.61 29.31 5.74
CA LYS A 99 -1.92 29.51 7.18
C LYS A 99 -3.14 28.74 7.67
N THR A 100 -3.94 28.17 6.76
CA THR A 100 -5.15 27.39 7.07
C THR A 100 -5.02 25.97 6.56
N PRO A 101 -5.64 24.97 7.23
CA PRO A 101 -5.62 23.59 6.77
C PRO A 101 -6.12 23.49 5.33
N LEU A 102 -5.36 22.78 4.49
CA LEU A 102 -5.73 22.57 3.10
C LEU A 102 -6.84 21.52 3.04
N ARG A 103 -8.00 21.94 2.56
CA ARG A 103 -9.19 21.08 2.42
C ARG A 103 -9.40 20.70 0.97
N LEU A 104 -9.67 19.43 0.73
CA LEU A 104 -9.80 18.87 -0.62
C LEU A 104 -11.19 18.26 -0.82
N LEU A 105 -11.71 18.43 -2.03
CA LEU A 105 -12.83 17.68 -2.54
C LEU A 105 -12.32 16.77 -3.65
N THR A 106 -12.53 15.46 -3.50
CA THR A 106 -12.14 14.46 -4.47
C THR A 106 -13.33 13.88 -5.20
N LYS A 107 -13.06 13.28 -6.36
CA LYS A 107 -14.02 12.54 -7.17
C LYS A 107 -13.27 11.46 -7.96
N GLY A 108 -13.86 10.27 -8.06
CA GLY A 108 -13.41 9.25 -9.01
C GLY A 108 -13.65 9.69 -10.45
N ASP A 109 -12.66 9.48 -11.32
CA ASP A 109 -12.73 9.90 -12.72
C ASP A 109 -13.96 9.31 -13.44
N ASN A 110 -14.32 8.07 -13.12
CA ASN A 110 -15.46 7.35 -13.67
C ASN A 110 -16.76 7.46 -12.84
N ASN A 111 -16.75 8.20 -11.72
CA ASN A 111 -17.94 8.38 -10.88
C ASN A 111 -18.84 9.51 -11.42
N LEU A 112 -20.15 9.46 -11.16
CA LEU A 112 -21.08 10.54 -11.54
C LEU A 112 -21.04 11.72 -10.54
N ALA A 113 -20.96 11.41 -9.25
CA ALA A 113 -20.92 12.39 -8.16
C ALA A 113 -19.50 12.52 -7.58
N ASP A 114 -19.29 13.54 -6.74
CA ASP A 114 -18.09 13.67 -5.92
C ASP A 114 -18.13 12.75 -4.69
N ASP A 115 -17.03 12.70 -3.95
CA ASP A 115 -16.85 11.74 -2.86
C ASP A 115 -17.49 12.18 -1.53
N THR A 116 -18.32 13.22 -1.51
CA THR A 116 -18.90 13.74 -0.25
C THR A 116 -19.68 12.70 0.53
N GLU A 117 -20.39 11.79 -0.15
CA GLU A 117 -21.10 10.66 0.48
C GLU A 117 -20.18 9.56 1.01
N LEU A 118 -18.93 9.51 0.53
CA LEU A 118 -17.94 8.51 0.94
C LEU A 118 -17.19 8.90 2.20
N TYR A 119 -17.17 10.19 2.56
CA TYR A 119 -16.48 10.72 3.72
C TYR A 119 -17.15 10.32 5.04
N ALA A 120 -16.48 10.62 6.16
CA ALA A 120 -17.03 10.35 7.47
C ALA A 120 -18.27 11.22 7.76
N ALA A 121 -19.13 10.78 8.68
CA ALA A 121 -20.32 11.55 9.07
C ALA A 121 -19.93 12.96 9.55
N GLY A 122 -20.55 13.98 8.95
CA GLY A 122 -20.26 15.40 9.24
C GLY A 122 -19.00 15.95 8.56
N GLN A 123 -18.34 15.18 7.71
CA GLN A 123 -17.17 15.62 6.95
C GLN A 123 -17.56 15.95 5.51
N SER A 124 -17.44 17.23 5.13
CA SER A 124 -17.69 17.68 3.74
C SER A 124 -16.44 17.77 2.87
N PHE A 125 -15.25 17.77 3.49
CA PHE A 125 -13.96 17.90 2.81
C PHE A 125 -12.90 17.06 3.53
N LEU A 126 -11.91 16.60 2.77
CA LEU A 126 -10.73 15.94 3.32
C LEU A 126 -9.73 16.97 3.83
N ASN A 127 -9.14 16.73 4.99
CA ASN A 127 -8.00 17.49 5.47
C ASN A 127 -6.71 16.87 4.87
N ARG A 128 -5.94 17.65 4.12
CA ARG A 128 -4.71 17.18 3.45
C ARG A 128 -3.69 16.59 4.43
N GLN A 129 -3.58 17.13 5.64
CA GLN A 129 -2.57 16.68 6.61
C GLN A 129 -2.99 15.42 7.36
N GLU A 130 -4.29 15.24 7.59
CA GLU A 130 -4.81 14.16 8.43
C GLU A 130 -5.31 12.96 7.62
N ASP A 131 -6.02 13.22 6.51
CA ASP A 131 -6.76 12.18 5.80
C ASP A 131 -6.00 11.64 4.59
N VAL A 132 -5.08 12.42 4.00
CA VAL A 132 -4.33 12.03 2.79
C VAL A 132 -3.06 11.27 3.15
N ILE A 133 -2.94 10.06 2.61
CA ILE A 133 -1.79 9.17 2.73
C ILE A 133 -0.64 9.61 1.81
N GLY A 134 -0.98 10.15 0.63
CA GLY A 134 -0.03 10.71 -0.32
C GLY A 134 -0.63 10.98 -1.70
N SER A 135 0.07 11.77 -2.51
CA SER A 135 -0.25 11.97 -3.94
C SER A 135 0.42 10.89 -4.78
N VAL A 136 -0.26 10.43 -5.84
CA VAL A 136 0.29 9.46 -6.77
C VAL A 136 1.35 10.12 -7.65
N VAL A 137 2.56 9.56 -7.70
CA VAL A 137 3.68 10.08 -8.50
C VAL A 137 4.11 9.16 -9.64
N GLY A 138 3.64 7.92 -9.63
CA GLY A 138 3.92 6.94 -10.66
C GLY A 138 3.12 5.66 -10.43
N PHE A 139 3.07 4.80 -11.44
CA PHE A 139 2.40 3.51 -11.34
C PHE A 139 3.02 2.46 -12.26
N ILE A 140 2.73 1.19 -11.97
CA ILE A 140 3.03 0.05 -12.85
C ILE A 140 1.72 -0.69 -13.10
N PRO A 141 1.30 -0.86 -14.36
CA PRO A 141 0.03 -1.50 -14.67
C PRO A 141 0.07 -3.00 -14.39
N PHE A 142 -1.10 -3.56 -14.04
CA PHE A 142 -1.36 -4.99 -13.85
C PHE A 142 -0.60 -5.73 -12.73
N VAL A 143 0.50 -5.20 -12.19
CA VAL A 143 1.31 -5.87 -11.15
C VAL A 143 0.52 -6.14 -9.87
N GLY A 144 -0.41 -5.25 -9.54
CA GLY A 144 -1.28 -5.37 -8.38
C GLY A 144 -2.16 -6.63 -8.41
N TYR A 145 -2.44 -7.23 -9.58
CA TYR A 145 -3.20 -8.48 -9.65
C TYR A 145 -2.56 -9.63 -8.86
N VAL A 146 -1.22 -9.64 -8.73
CA VAL A 146 -0.53 -10.64 -7.89
C VAL A 146 -0.97 -10.52 -6.43
N THR A 147 -1.04 -9.29 -5.92
CA THR A 147 -1.46 -9.03 -4.54
C THR A 147 -2.96 -9.28 -4.34
N ILE A 148 -3.78 -8.93 -5.32
CA ILE A 148 -5.23 -9.17 -5.32
C ILE A 148 -5.48 -10.68 -5.27
N LEU A 149 -4.84 -11.46 -6.14
CA LEU A 149 -4.96 -12.92 -6.17
C LEU A 149 -4.59 -13.56 -4.82
N LEU A 150 -3.48 -13.13 -4.21
CA LEU A 150 -3.07 -13.61 -2.89
C LEU A 150 -4.04 -13.19 -1.76
N SER A 151 -4.75 -12.08 -1.94
CA SER A 151 -5.75 -11.62 -0.98
C SER A 151 -7.08 -12.36 -1.13
N GLU A 152 -7.54 -12.57 -2.36
CA GLU A 152 -8.80 -13.27 -2.68
C GLU A 152 -8.69 -14.79 -2.48
N HIS A 153 -7.48 -15.35 -2.56
CA HIS A 153 -7.22 -16.76 -2.32
C HIS A 153 -6.17 -16.97 -1.22
N PRO A 154 -6.56 -16.88 0.07
CA PRO A 154 -5.63 -17.04 1.19
C PRO A 154 -4.88 -18.37 1.23
N TRP A 155 -5.46 -19.43 0.65
CA TRP A 155 -4.83 -20.74 0.54
C TRP A 155 -3.53 -20.70 -0.30
N LEU A 156 -3.43 -19.81 -1.28
CA LEU A 156 -2.20 -19.62 -2.06
C LEU A 156 -1.03 -19.20 -1.17
N LYS A 157 -1.27 -18.33 -0.17
CA LYS A 157 -0.23 -17.94 0.79
C LYS A 157 0.27 -19.14 1.59
N GLN A 158 -0.63 -20.02 2.01
CA GLN A 158 -0.28 -21.24 2.76
C GLN A 158 0.54 -22.20 1.88
N VAL A 159 0.14 -22.40 0.62
CA VAL A 159 0.87 -23.22 -0.34
C VAL A 159 2.26 -22.64 -0.60
N MET A 160 2.39 -21.34 -0.79
CA MET A 160 3.69 -20.68 -0.98
C MET A 160 4.60 -20.86 0.23
N LEU A 161 4.10 -20.62 1.45
CA LEU A 161 4.87 -20.84 2.68
C LEU A 161 5.27 -22.30 2.86
N GLY A 162 4.38 -23.24 2.52
CA GLY A 162 4.66 -24.67 2.52
C GLY A 162 5.77 -25.04 1.52
N MET A 163 5.68 -24.56 0.27
CA MET A 163 6.72 -24.78 -0.75
C MET A 163 8.06 -24.18 -0.34
N MET A 164 8.08 -22.97 0.24
CA MET A 164 9.29 -22.35 0.77
C MET A 164 9.90 -23.22 1.90
N GLY A 165 9.07 -23.70 2.83
CA GLY A 165 9.51 -24.60 3.90
C GLY A 165 10.11 -25.89 3.36
N VAL A 166 9.48 -26.51 2.36
CA VAL A 166 10.00 -27.71 1.68
C VAL A 166 11.30 -27.40 0.95
N MET A 167 11.39 -26.29 0.22
CA MET A 167 12.62 -25.89 -0.48
C MET A 167 13.78 -25.68 0.48
N VAL A 168 13.58 -25.01 1.61
CA VAL A 168 14.61 -24.84 2.65
C VAL A 168 15.08 -26.20 3.18
N VAL A 169 14.17 -27.16 3.33
CA VAL A 169 14.50 -28.52 3.78
C VAL A 169 15.20 -29.34 2.70
N LEU A 170 14.99 -29.04 1.41
CA LEU A 170 15.60 -29.73 0.26
C LEU A 170 16.92 -29.10 -0.21
N GLN A 171 17.10 -27.78 -0.06
CA GLN A 171 18.34 -27.03 -0.33
C GLN A 171 19.43 -27.28 0.72
N ARG A 172 19.53 -28.53 1.21
CA ARG A 172 20.59 -28.98 2.10
C ARG A 172 21.90 -28.99 1.32
N GLU A 173 22.68 -27.93 1.47
CA GLU A 173 24.14 -27.97 1.36
C GLU A 173 24.77 -27.87 2.75
#